data_AF-A0A558QUD2-F1
#
_entry.id   AF-A0A558QUD2-F1
#
_cell.length_a   1.000
_cell.length_b   1.000
_cell.length_c   1.000
_cell.angle_alpha   90.00
_cell.angle_beta   90.00
_cell.angle_gamma   90.00
#
_symmetry.space_group_name_H-M   'P 1'
#
loop_
_entity.id
_entity.type
_entity.pdbx_description
1 polymer ?
#
loop_
_entity_poly.entity_id
_entity_poly.type
_entity_poly.pdbx_seq_one_letter_code
_entity_poly.pdbx_strand_id
1 'polypeptide(L)'
;MAEADPFARAYALDPDPVPADPALAAPMLRRRIAAGHADAGVWQGYGDALHALGFVARAEGAWSHARMVRGIPPRPVATPVPVRVRRGVRFHLSAGRQPPDEQDRAGMAGSIGTSDYSYGFAMRNFHAAITRVGLPCTLVHYPEYIADIRDRSDAACDIHLGFYPPEQLRLLKGAYNVACFAWEFDRLRTPAEQPGPHAFADQATMLSRADELWLPSRHGAAAVARSVSVPVRTVPAPSPTRPTPRHAPPRPMRRGWTRWRRGWRRSTGIPSPCCRTTRRPSIASPGSSDDRCRRSSPGGVAGGRRCSSRC
;
A
#
# COMPACT_ATOMS: atom_id res chain seq x y z
N MET A 1 -15.48 -37.26 -45.57
CA MET A 1 -15.09 -37.67 -44.20
C MET A 1 -13.65 -37.18 -44.01
N ALA A 2 -13.43 -36.21 -43.14
CA ALA A 2 -12.08 -35.70 -42.87
C ALA A 2 -11.37 -36.66 -41.91
N GLU A 3 -10.27 -37.21 -42.37
CA GLU A 3 -9.40 -38.12 -41.62
C GLU A 3 -8.74 -37.34 -40.47
N ALA A 4 -8.98 -37.77 -39.23
CA ALA A 4 -8.46 -37.11 -38.05
C ALA A 4 -6.93 -37.20 -38.02
N ASP A 5 -6.26 -36.06 -37.80
CA ASP A 5 -4.81 -35.93 -37.75
C ASP A 5 -4.19 -36.94 -36.74
N PRO A 6 -3.41 -37.93 -37.21
CA PRO A 6 -2.81 -38.95 -36.35
C PRO A 6 -1.79 -38.37 -35.35
N PHE A 7 -1.29 -37.14 -35.56
CA PHE A 7 -0.39 -36.47 -34.62
C PHE A 7 -1.11 -35.81 -33.44
N ALA A 8 -2.42 -35.54 -33.54
CA ALA A 8 -3.19 -34.97 -32.43
C ALA A 8 -3.36 -35.96 -31.26
N ARG A 9 -3.18 -37.27 -31.49
CA ARG A 9 -3.29 -38.30 -30.44
C ARG A 9 -1.98 -38.57 -29.67
N ALA A 10 -0.82 -38.24 -30.23
CA ALA A 10 0.47 -38.63 -29.66
C ALA A 10 0.93 -37.76 -28.46
N TYR A 11 0.25 -36.64 -28.20
CA TYR A 11 0.52 -35.76 -27.06
C TYR A 11 -0.63 -35.69 -26.05
N ALA A 12 -1.48 -36.73 -25.98
CA ALA A 12 -2.25 -37.00 -24.77
C ALA A 12 -1.28 -37.50 -23.68
N LEU A 13 -0.33 -36.65 -23.28
CA LEU A 13 0.48 -36.87 -22.09
C LEU A 13 -0.52 -36.95 -20.93
N ASP A 14 -0.55 -38.09 -20.25
CA ASP A 14 -1.23 -38.20 -18.97
C ASP A 14 -0.81 -36.98 -18.13
N PRO A 15 -1.77 -36.19 -17.62
CA PRO A 15 -1.42 -34.98 -16.91
C PRO A 15 -0.53 -35.38 -15.73
N ASP A 16 0.70 -34.85 -15.67
CA ASP A 16 1.62 -35.12 -14.55
C ASP A 16 0.87 -35.03 -13.22
N PRO A 17 1.12 -35.95 -12.28
CA PRO A 17 0.45 -35.92 -10.98
C PRO A 17 0.67 -34.57 -10.32
N VAL A 18 -0.40 -33.99 -9.79
CA VAL A 18 -0.32 -32.72 -9.08
C VAL A 18 0.51 -32.92 -7.81
N PRO A 19 1.58 -32.14 -7.58
CA PRO A 19 2.38 -32.25 -6.36
C PRO A 19 1.51 -32.07 -5.12
N ALA A 20 1.81 -32.81 -4.05
CA ALA A 20 1.11 -32.64 -2.77
C ALA A 20 1.45 -31.30 -2.08
N ASP A 21 2.64 -30.75 -2.35
CA ASP A 21 3.06 -29.45 -1.81
C ASP A 21 2.32 -28.30 -2.54
N PRO A 22 1.51 -27.48 -1.83
CA PRO A 22 0.77 -26.39 -2.43
C PRO A 22 1.67 -25.32 -3.07
N ALA A 23 2.91 -25.14 -2.58
CA ALA A 23 3.86 -24.19 -3.14
C ALA A 23 4.34 -24.58 -4.54
N LEU A 24 4.38 -25.89 -4.84
CA LEU A 24 4.72 -26.42 -6.15
C LEU A 24 3.47 -26.62 -7.03
N ALA A 25 2.35 -27.03 -6.42
CA ALA A 25 1.09 -27.25 -7.13
C ALA A 25 0.53 -25.96 -7.75
N ALA A 26 0.50 -24.86 -6.98
CA ALA A 26 -0.09 -23.60 -7.44
C ALA A 26 0.52 -23.06 -8.76
N PRO A 27 1.86 -22.91 -8.92
CA PRO A 27 2.43 -22.43 -10.17
C PRO A 27 2.26 -23.43 -11.32
N MET A 28 2.30 -24.75 -11.06
CA MET A 28 2.07 -25.77 -12.08
C MET A 28 0.64 -25.70 -12.64
N LEU A 29 -0.37 -25.67 -11.76
CA LEU A 29 -1.78 -25.59 -12.13
C LEU A 29 -2.08 -24.27 -12.84
N ARG A 30 -1.48 -23.16 -12.40
CA ARG A 30 -1.59 -21.87 -13.10
C ARG A 30 -1.07 -21.95 -14.54
N ARG A 31 0.05 -22.66 -14.80
CA ARG A 31 0.56 -22.87 -16.17
C ARG A 31 -0.39 -23.70 -17.00
N ARG A 32 -0.99 -24.75 -16.44
CA ARG A 32 -2.02 -25.56 -17.13
C ARG A 32 -3.23 -24.73 -17.52
N ILE A 33 -3.73 -23.90 -16.59
CA ILE A 33 -4.82 -22.96 -16.86
C ILE A 33 -4.46 -22.00 -18.00
N ALA A 34 -3.26 -21.41 -17.96
CA ALA A 34 -2.79 -20.49 -18.99
C ALA A 34 -2.60 -21.17 -20.37
N ALA A 35 -2.29 -22.45 -20.39
CA ALA A 35 -2.18 -23.26 -21.60
C ALA A 35 -3.54 -23.75 -22.15
N GLY A 36 -4.66 -23.38 -21.52
CA GLY A 36 -6.01 -23.80 -21.95
C GLY A 36 -6.45 -25.17 -21.43
N HIS A 37 -5.62 -25.86 -20.65
CA HIS A 37 -5.96 -27.12 -19.98
C HIS A 37 -6.68 -26.86 -18.64
N ALA A 38 -7.76 -26.08 -18.70
CA ALA A 38 -8.41 -25.49 -17.53
C ALA A 38 -9.75 -26.18 -17.20
N ASP A 39 -9.73 -27.50 -17.01
CA ASP A 39 -10.92 -28.21 -16.56
C ASP A 39 -11.29 -27.85 -15.09
N ALA A 40 -12.46 -28.31 -14.66
CA ALA A 40 -12.94 -28.02 -13.31
C ALA A 40 -12.05 -28.59 -12.20
N GLY A 41 -11.39 -29.73 -12.43
CA GLY A 41 -10.45 -30.33 -11.48
C GLY A 41 -9.18 -29.49 -11.33
N VAL A 42 -8.65 -28.97 -12.44
CA VAL A 42 -7.48 -28.06 -12.44
C VAL A 42 -7.79 -26.77 -11.69
N TRP A 43 -8.94 -26.15 -11.95
CA TRP A 43 -9.38 -24.96 -11.20
C TRP A 43 -9.61 -25.23 -9.71
N GLN A 44 -10.19 -26.38 -9.37
CA GLN A 44 -10.42 -26.76 -7.98
C GLN A 44 -9.10 -26.96 -7.23
N GLY A 45 -8.19 -27.76 -7.78
CA GLY A 45 -6.87 -27.97 -7.19
C GLY A 45 -6.06 -26.67 -7.08
N TYR A 46 -6.23 -25.74 -8.03
CA TYR A 46 -5.58 -24.44 -7.95
C TYR A 46 -6.13 -23.60 -6.80
N GLY A 47 -7.46 -23.61 -6.60
CA GLY A 47 -8.10 -22.99 -5.45
C GLY A 47 -7.63 -23.59 -4.12
N ASP A 48 -7.54 -24.91 -4.04
CA ASP A 48 -7.09 -25.62 -2.82
C ASP A 48 -5.63 -25.26 -2.47
N ALA A 49 -4.75 -25.24 -3.47
CA ALA A 49 -3.35 -24.84 -3.29
C ALA A 49 -3.22 -23.38 -2.86
N LEU A 50 -3.98 -22.46 -3.48
CA LEU A 50 -4.01 -21.05 -3.08
C LEU A 50 -4.52 -20.86 -1.66
N HIS A 51 -5.56 -21.60 -1.28
CA HIS A 51 -6.14 -21.54 0.06
C HIS A 51 -5.13 -22.02 1.11
N ALA A 52 -4.43 -23.13 0.86
CA ALA A 52 -3.38 -23.64 1.74
C ALA A 52 -2.23 -22.64 1.93
N LEU A 53 -1.92 -21.83 0.91
CA LEU A 53 -0.93 -20.76 0.97
C LEU A 53 -1.44 -19.46 1.61
N GLY A 54 -2.72 -19.39 1.99
CA GLY A 54 -3.35 -18.23 2.63
C GLY A 54 -3.91 -17.17 1.66
N PHE A 55 -3.98 -17.45 0.35
CA PHE A 55 -4.54 -16.55 -0.66
C PHE A 55 -6.06 -16.75 -0.81
N VAL A 56 -6.80 -16.48 0.26
CA VAL A 56 -8.23 -16.86 0.38
C VAL A 56 -9.11 -16.29 -0.74
N ALA A 57 -8.99 -15.00 -1.08
CA ALA A 57 -9.87 -14.41 -2.10
C ALA A 57 -9.59 -14.98 -3.51
N ARG A 58 -8.32 -15.28 -3.82
CA ARG A 58 -7.94 -15.91 -5.07
C ARG A 58 -8.39 -17.36 -5.14
N ALA A 59 -8.33 -18.08 -4.02
CA ALA A 59 -8.87 -19.42 -3.92
C ALA A 59 -10.37 -19.46 -4.22
N GLU A 60 -11.14 -18.53 -3.64
CA GLU A 60 -12.58 -18.38 -3.92
C GLU A 60 -12.85 -18.07 -5.40
N GLY A 61 -12.04 -17.24 -6.04
CA GLY A 61 -12.13 -16.98 -7.47
C GLY A 61 -11.90 -18.24 -8.32
N ALA A 62 -10.88 -19.03 -7.97
CA ALA A 62 -10.55 -20.29 -8.65
C ALA A 62 -11.64 -21.36 -8.45
N TRP A 63 -12.16 -21.53 -7.23
CA TRP A 63 -13.28 -22.43 -6.97
C TRP A 63 -14.57 -21.99 -7.67
N SER A 64 -14.81 -20.68 -7.78
CA SER A 64 -15.94 -20.15 -8.55
C SER A 64 -15.82 -20.49 -10.03
N HIS A 65 -14.62 -20.40 -10.61
CA HIS A 65 -14.36 -20.85 -11.98
C HIS A 65 -14.56 -22.36 -12.15
N ALA A 66 -14.05 -23.17 -11.21
CA ALA A 66 -14.28 -24.62 -11.23
C ALA A 66 -15.77 -24.98 -11.28
N ARG A 67 -16.61 -24.25 -10.53
CA ARG A 67 -18.07 -24.42 -10.53
C ARG A 67 -18.68 -24.04 -11.88
N MET A 68 -18.30 -22.90 -12.45
CA MET A 68 -18.80 -22.47 -13.76
C MET A 68 -18.47 -23.50 -14.85
N VAL A 69 -17.26 -24.06 -14.84
CA VAL A 69 -16.86 -25.13 -15.79
C VAL A 69 -17.71 -26.39 -15.61
N ARG A 70 -18.19 -26.70 -14.40
CA ARG A 70 -19.14 -27.80 -14.13
C ARG A 70 -20.61 -27.46 -14.47
N GLY A 71 -20.90 -26.25 -14.96
CA GLY A 71 -22.27 -25.77 -15.11
C GLY A 71 -22.99 -25.52 -13.78
N ILE A 72 -22.25 -25.49 -12.67
CA ILE A 72 -22.79 -25.15 -11.36
C ILE A 72 -22.72 -23.63 -11.24
N PRO A 73 -23.83 -22.93 -10.96
CA PRO A 73 -23.80 -21.48 -10.81
C PRO A 73 -22.77 -21.11 -9.73
N PRO A 74 -21.98 -20.02 -9.95
CA PRO A 74 -21.05 -19.56 -8.95
C PRO A 74 -21.83 -19.31 -7.66
N ARG A 75 -21.19 -19.59 -6.52
CA ARG A 75 -21.78 -19.15 -5.25
C ARG A 75 -22.00 -17.64 -5.42
N PRO A 76 -23.21 -17.09 -5.16
CA PRO A 76 -23.35 -15.65 -5.18
C PRO A 76 -22.24 -15.11 -4.29
N VAL A 77 -21.32 -14.33 -4.88
CA VAL A 77 -20.24 -13.66 -4.15
C VAL A 77 -20.97 -13.01 -3.01
N ALA A 78 -20.74 -13.48 -1.79
CA ALA A 78 -21.55 -13.09 -0.65
C ALA A 78 -21.62 -11.57 -0.70
N THR A 79 -22.81 -11.03 -1.01
CA THR A 79 -23.03 -9.59 -1.15
C THR A 79 -22.28 -8.98 0.01
N PRO A 80 -21.29 -8.07 -0.21
CA PRO A 80 -20.37 -7.64 0.83
C PRO A 80 -21.25 -7.31 2.02
N VAL A 81 -21.21 -8.20 3.01
CA VAL A 81 -22.20 -8.19 4.07
C VAL A 81 -22.03 -6.81 4.66
N PRO A 82 -23.08 -5.95 4.69
CA PRO A 82 -22.94 -4.61 5.25
C PRO A 82 -22.26 -4.84 6.57
N VAL A 83 -21.05 -4.30 6.70
CA VAL A 83 -20.16 -4.61 7.82
C VAL A 83 -20.84 -4.02 9.04
N ARG A 84 -21.79 -4.76 9.63
CA ARG A 84 -22.03 -4.71 11.06
C ARG A 84 -20.64 -4.95 11.59
N VAL A 85 -20.01 -3.90 12.12
CA VAL A 85 -18.65 -3.90 12.65
C VAL A 85 -18.52 -5.14 13.52
N ARG A 86 -18.09 -6.24 12.91
CA ARG A 86 -18.00 -7.52 13.58
C ARG A 86 -16.82 -7.32 14.49
N ARG A 87 -17.01 -7.66 15.77
CA ARG A 87 -15.86 -7.90 16.64
C ARG A 87 -14.88 -8.77 15.85
N GLY A 88 -13.63 -8.31 15.74
CA GLY A 88 -12.57 -9.04 15.05
C GLY A 88 -12.17 -8.55 13.66
N VAL A 89 -12.53 -7.34 13.20
CA VAL A 89 -11.84 -6.73 12.04
C VAL A 89 -10.72 -5.81 12.52
N ARG A 90 -9.52 -5.94 11.94
CA ARG A 90 -8.38 -5.04 12.18
C ARG A 90 -7.80 -4.55 10.86
N PHE A 91 -7.54 -3.26 10.78
CA PHE A 91 -6.91 -2.64 9.63
C PHE A 91 -5.39 -2.50 9.84
N HIS A 92 -4.64 -2.76 8.78
CA HIS A 92 -3.21 -2.55 8.69
C HIS A 92 -2.94 -1.63 7.51
N LEU A 93 -2.36 -0.47 7.77
CA LEU A 93 -2.14 0.56 6.75
C LEU A 93 -0.64 0.67 6.47
N SER A 94 -0.29 0.78 5.19
CA SER A 94 1.10 0.88 4.77
C SER A 94 1.26 1.78 3.55
N ALA A 95 2.42 2.42 3.45
CA ALA A 95 2.80 3.26 2.33
C ALA A 95 4.30 3.13 2.08
N GLY A 96 4.76 3.42 0.86
CA GLY A 96 6.19 3.30 0.49
C GLY A 96 7.09 4.25 1.27
N ARG A 97 6.54 5.39 1.71
CA ARG A 97 7.19 6.32 2.63
C ARG A 97 6.32 6.55 3.83
N GLN A 98 6.95 6.78 4.98
CA GLN A 98 6.23 7.33 6.11
C GLN A 98 5.64 8.69 5.73
N PRO A 99 4.42 8.99 6.20
CA PRO A 99 3.85 10.28 5.97
C PRO A 99 4.73 11.34 6.64
N PRO A 100 5.05 12.45 5.95
CA PRO A 100 5.87 13.50 6.52
C PRO A 100 5.17 14.09 7.75
N ASP A 101 5.98 14.48 8.75
CA ASP A 101 5.49 15.30 9.84
C ASP A 101 5.12 16.68 9.29
N GLU A 102 3.88 17.12 9.49
CA GLU A 102 3.41 18.45 9.06
C GLU A 102 4.16 19.60 9.74
N GLN A 103 4.79 19.33 10.89
CA GLN A 103 5.63 20.29 11.60
C GLN A 103 7.01 20.45 10.93
N ASP A 104 7.48 19.46 10.19
CA ASP A 104 8.74 19.49 9.46
C ASP A 104 8.56 20.10 8.07
N ARG A 105 8.48 21.44 8.04
CA ARG A 105 8.38 22.21 6.78
C ARG A 105 9.56 21.97 5.84
N ALA A 106 10.76 21.72 6.38
CA ALA A 106 11.95 21.50 5.57
C ALA A 106 11.87 20.14 4.85
N GLY A 107 11.51 19.08 5.58
CA GLY A 107 11.27 17.76 5.00
C GLY A 107 10.11 17.72 4.01
N MET A 108 9.04 18.48 4.26
CA MET A 108 7.93 18.63 3.30
C MET A 108 8.39 19.32 2.02
N ALA A 109 9.13 20.43 2.11
CA ALA A 109 9.58 21.18 0.93
C ALA A 109 10.39 20.31 -0.05
N GLY A 110 11.21 19.39 0.46
CA GLY A 110 11.99 18.47 -0.37
C GLY A 110 11.21 17.27 -0.94
N SER A 111 9.99 17.00 -0.43
CA SER A 111 9.19 15.84 -0.84
C SER A 111 7.94 16.20 -1.65
N ILE A 112 7.52 17.47 -1.62
CA ILE A 112 6.44 17.98 -2.48
C ILE A 112 6.78 17.72 -3.95
N GLY A 113 5.82 17.14 -4.67
CA GLY A 113 5.97 16.78 -6.09
C GLY A 113 6.48 15.36 -6.34
N THR A 114 6.95 14.64 -5.31
CA THR A 114 7.23 13.21 -5.45
C THR A 114 5.94 12.41 -5.45
N SER A 115 5.84 11.36 -6.27
CA SER A 115 4.67 10.46 -6.35
C SER A 115 4.27 9.91 -4.97
N ASP A 116 5.29 9.63 -4.15
CA ASP A 116 5.15 8.99 -2.85
C ASP A 116 4.56 9.91 -1.78
N TYR A 117 4.66 11.23 -1.96
CA TYR A 117 4.15 12.21 -1.00
C TYR A 117 2.64 12.06 -0.83
N SER A 118 1.90 11.99 -1.94
CA SER A 118 0.42 11.94 -1.93
C SER A 118 -0.13 10.72 -1.20
N TYR A 119 0.57 9.58 -1.27
CA TYR A 119 0.18 8.33 -0.61
C TYR A 119 0.26 8.42 0.91
N GLY A 120 1.27 9.09 1.45
CA GLY A 120 1.38 9.32 2.90
C GLY A 120 0.20 10.14 3.44
N PHE A 121 -0.22 11.19 2.73
CA PHE A 121 -1.39 11.99 3.12
C PHE A 121 -2.69 11.20 3.04
N ALA A 122 -2.90 10.45 1.95
CA ALA A 122 -4.07 9.59 1.81
C ALA A 122 -4.14 8.57 2.96
N MET A 123 -3.04 7.87 3.23
CA MET A 123 -2.95 6.90 4.33
C MET A 123 -3.31 7.52 5.68
N ARG A 124 -2.78 8.71 6.00
CA ARG A 124 -3.11 9.42 7.25
C ARG A 124 -4.59 9.75 7.36
N ASN A 125 -5.23 10.18 6.28
CA ASN A 125 -6.65 10.49 6.27
C ASN A 125 -7.51 9.23 6.46
N PHE A 126 -7.13 8.11 5.83
CA PHE A 126 -7.78 6.81 6.07
C PHE A 126 -7.59 6.32 7.51
N HIS A 127 -6.37 6.41 8.05
CA HIS A 127 -6.09 6.07 9.43
C HIS A 127 -6.99 6.86 10.38
N ALA A 128 -7.03 8.20 10.24
CA ALA A 128 -7.89 9.06 11.05
C ALA A 128 -9.38 8.70 10.91
N ALA A 129 -9.85 8.40 9.70
CA ALA A 129 -11.23 8.01 9.45
C ALA A 129 -11.60 6.67 10.09
N ILE A 130 -10.72 5.66 9.98
CA ILE A 130 -10.89 4.31 10.54
C ILE A 130 -10.89 4.38 12.08
N THR A 131 -9.92 5.09 12.67
CA THR A 131 -9.86 5.27 14.13
C THR A 131 -11.11 6.00 14.64
N ARG A 132 -11.60 7.00 13.91
CA ARG A 132 -12.80 7.77 14.30
C ARG A 132 -14.06 6.91 14.36
N VAL A 133 -14.19 5.89 13.50
CA VAL A 133 -15.32 4.95 13.54
C VAL A 133 -15.13 3.82 14.58
N GLY A 134 -14.06 3.88 15.37
CA GLY A 134 -13.80 2.94 16.46
C GLY A 134 -13.22 1.59 16.00
N LEU A 135 -12.65 1.53 14.80
CA LEU A 135 -12.03 0.30 14.28
C LEU A 135 -10.54 0.23 14.66
N PRO A 136 -10.04 -0.95 15.10
CA PRO A 136 -8.62 -1.16 15.33
C PRO A 136 -7.81 -0.94 14.04
N CYS A 137 -6.78 -0.12 14.13
CA CYS A 137 -5.94 0.25 13.00
C CYS A 137 -4.48 0.34 13.43
N THR A 138 -3.59 -0.31 12.68
CA THR A 138 -2.14 -0.30 12.92
C THR A 138 -1.43 0.19 11.67
N LEU A 139 -0.39 1.02 11.83
CA LEU A 139 0.51 1.37 10.75
C LEU A 139 1.62 0.32 10.65
N VAL A 140 1.83 -0.23 9.46
CA VAL A 140 2.82 -1.27 9.20
C VAL A 140 3.90 -0.72 8.28
N HIS A 141 5.15 -0.85 8.72
CA HIS A 141 6.32 -0.55 7.90
C HIS A 141 6.83 -1.84 7.26
N TYR A 142 7.11 -1.80 5.96
CA TYR A 142 7.63 -2.92 5.19
C TYR A 142 6.79 -4.21 5.36
N PRO A 143 5.51 -4.22 4.94
CA PRO A 143 4.63 -5.38 5.10
C PRO A 143 5.21 -6.66 4.47
N GLU A 144 6.11 -6.54 3.48
CA GLU A 144 6.83 -7.65 2.86
C GLU A 144 7.73 -8.45 3.83
N TYR A 145 8.13 -7.88 4.97
CA TYR A 145 8.94 -8.57 5.98
C TYR A 145 8.11 -9.26 7.07
N ILE A 146 6.78 -9.17 7.00
CA ILE A 146 5.88 -9.88 7.91
C ILE A 146 5.51 -11.22 7.27
N ALA A 147 6.04 -12.31 7.84
CA ALA A 147 5.83 -13.66 7.31
C ALA A 147 4.36 -14.09 7.27
N ASP A 148 3.57 -13.70 8.28
CA ASP A 148 2.12 -13.84 8.33
C ASP A 148 1.57 -12.88 9.40
N ILE A 149 0.55 -12.07 9.08
CA ILE A 149 -0.04 -11.13 10.05
C ILE A 149 -0.88 -11.86 11.10
N ARG A 150 -1.37 -13.06 10.80
CA ARG A 150 -2.23 -13.85 11.70
C ARG A 150 -1.48 -14.32 12.94
N ASP A 151 -0.14 -14.41 12.87
CA ASP A 151 0.72 -14.69 14.01
C ASP A 151 0.84 -13.50 14.99
N ARG A 152 0.44 -12.29 14.54
CA ARG A 152 0.54 -11.03 15.29
C ARG A 152 -0.82 -10.41 15.58
N SER A 153 -1.90 -11.01 15.10
CA SER A 153 -3.25 -10.46 15.17
C SER A 153 -4.25 -11.52 15.61
N ASP A 154 -5.02 -11.20 16.63
CA ASP A 154 -6.16 -11.98 17.13
C ASP A 154 -7.47 -11.63 16.39
N ALA A 155 -7.39 -10.79 15.36
CA ALA A 155 -8.54 -10.41 14.55
C ALA A 155 -9.05 -11.62 13.76
N ALA A 156 -10.37 -11.78 13.69
CA ALA A 156 -11.01 -12.73 12.80
C ALA A 156 -10.76 -12.39 11.32
N CYS A 157 -10.50 -11.12 11.01
CA CYS A 157 -10.20 -10.64 9.67
C CYS A 157 -9.23 -9.46 9.72
N ASP A 158 -8.03 -9.67 9.20
CA ASP A 158 -7.05 -8.61 8.96
C ASP A 158 -7.22 -8.04 7.55
N ILE A 159 -7.39 -6.72 7.44
CA ILE A 159 -7.46 -5.99 6.18
C ILE A 159 -6.20 -5.15 6.04
N HIS A 160 -5.48 -5.33 4.94
CA HIS A 160 -4.31 -4.53 4.61
C HIS A 160 -4.68 -3.50 3.55
N LEU A 161 -4.55 -2.20 3.87
CA LEU A 161 -4.78 -1.10 2.95
C LEU A 161 -3.44 -0.46 2.58
N GLY A 162 -2.92 -0.83 1.40
CA GLY A 162 -1.63 -0.37 0.89
C GLY A 162 -1.77 0.84 -0.01
N PHE A 163 -0.99 1.89 0.24
CA PHE A 163 -0.94 3.13 -0.54
C PHE A 163 0.36 3.18 -1.35
N TYR A 164 0.31 2.66 -2.57
CA TYR A 164 1.47 2.48 -3.44
C TYR A 164 1.13 2.78 -4.90
N PRO A 165 2.08 3.28 -5.70
CA PRO A 165 1.95 3.15 -7.15
C PRO A 165 1.95 1.67 -7.56
N PRO A 166 1.30 1.29 -8.68
CA PRO A 166 1.17 -0.09 -9.12
C PRO A 166 2.48 -0.91 -9.10
N GLU A 167 3.58 -0.30 -9.53
CA GLU A 167 4.90 -0.93 -9.67
C GLU A 167 5.56 -1.23 -8.30
N GLN A 168 5.11 -0.55 -7.25
CA GLN A 168 5.65 -0.71 -5.90
C GLN A 168 4.67 -1.44 -4.96
N LEU A 169 3.61 -2.06 -5.49
CA LEU A 169 2.63 -2.76 -4.66
C LEU A 169 3.30 -3.73 -3.68
N ARG A 170 3.01 -3.57 -2.39
CA ARG A 170 3.40 -4.48 -1.33
C ARG A 170 2.17 -5.15 -0.75
N LEU A 171 2.28 -6.45 -0.47
CA LEU A 171 1.22 -7.24 0.13
C LEU A 171 1.59 -7.63 1.55
N LEU A 172 0.58 -7.76 2.41
CA LEU A 172 0.71 -8.29 3.75
C LEU A 172 0.15 -9.71 3.76
N LYS A 173 1.02 -10.70 3.99
CA LYS A 173 0.61 -12.10 4.02
C LYS A 173 -0.34 -12.37 5.18
N GLY A 174 -1.41 -13.13 4.92
CA GLY A 174 -2.45 -13.45 5.89
C GLY A 174 -3.56 -12.40 6.02
N ALA A 175 -3.45 -11.26 5.34
CA ALA A 175 -4.49 -10.22 5.28
C ALA A 175 -5.29 -10.25 3.96
N TYR A 176 -6.48 -9.66 3.98
CA TYR A 176 -7.19 -9.24 2.76
C TYR A 176 -6.55 -7.95 2.23
N ASN A 177 -5.90 -8.02 1.08
CA ASN A 177 -5.06 -6.95 0.53
C ASN A 177 -5.85 -6.03 -0.39
N VAL A 178 -6.01 -4.78 0.03
CA VAL A 178 -6.62 -3.70 -0.74
C VAL A 178 -5.52 -2.74 -1.19
N ALA A 179 -5.37 -2.56 -2.51
CA ALA A 179 -4.48 -1.54 -3.06
C ALA A 179 -5.25 -0.24 -3.29
N CYS A 180 -4.88 0.83 -2.59
CA CYS A 180 -5.49 2.14 -2.73
C CYS A 180 -4.54 3.08 -3.46
N PHE A 181 -4.91 3.50 -4.68
CA PHE A 181 -4.06 4.40 -5.45
C PHE A 181 -4.83 5.40 -6.30
N ALA A 182 -4.17 6.52 -6.62
CA ALA A 182 -4.69 7.53 -7.52
C ALA A 182 -4.26 7.19 -8.95
N TRP A 183 -5.20 7.32 -9.88
CA TRP A 183 -4.94 7.10 -11.30
C TRP A 183 -5.61 8.22 -12.11
N GLU A 184 -4.81 8.90 -12.92
CA GLU A 184 -5.23 10.06 -13.70
C GLU A 184 -5.21 9.82 -15.22
N PHE A 185 -4.74 8.66 -15.66
CA PHE A 185 -4.66 8.31 -17.08
C PHE A 185 -5.88 7.53 -17.55
N ASP A 186 -6.19 7.63 -18.83
CA ASP A 186 -7.34 6.95 -19.43
C ASP A 186 -7.26 5.43 -19.37
N ARG A 187 -6.05 4.84 -19.31
CA ARG A 187 -5.82 3.39 -19.23
C ARG A 187 -4.48 3.06 -18.56
N LEU A 188 -4.31 1.81 -18.12
CA LEU A 188 -2.99 1.29 -17.74
C LEU A 188 -2.06 1.23 -18.97
N ARG A 189 -0.75 1.24 -18.71
CA ARG A 189 0.26 1.06 -19.75
C ARG A 189 0.17 -0.36 -20.31
N THR A 190 0.25 -0.48 -21.63
CA THR A 190 0.39 -1.77 -22.29
C THR A 190 1.80 -2.33 -22.09
N PRO A 191 2.03 -3.64 -22.28
CA PRO A 191 3.38 -4.21 -22.23
C PRO A 191 4.41 -3.51 -23.12
N ALA A 192 4.00 -2.96 -24.27
CA ALA A 192 4.87 -2.23 -25.19
C ALA A 192 5.29 -0.84 -24.69
N GLU A 193 4.55 -0.25 -23.76
CA GLU A 193 4.82 1.09 -23.21
C GLU A 193 5.60 1.05 -21.90
N GLN A 194 6.01 -0.15 -21.46
CA GLN A 194 6.74 -0.31 -20.22
C GLN A 194 8.20 0.16 -20.39
N PRO A 195 8.73 0.98 -19.46
CA PRO A 195 10.05 1.56 -19.58
C PRO A 195 11.22 0.56 -19.42
N GLY A 196 10.94 -0.74 -19.24
CA GLY A 196 11.97 -1.77 -19.20
C GLY A 196 11.42 -3.17 -18.90
N PRO A 197 12.23 -4.23 -19.08
CA PRO A 197 11.81 -5.63 -18.95
C PRO A 197 11.66 -6.13 -17.50
N HIS A 198 11.44 -5.22 -16.53
CA HIS A 198 11.37 -5.63 -15.13
C HIS A 198 10.04 -6.37 -14.86
N ALA A 199 10.10 -7.47 -14.12
CA ALA A 199 8.92 -8.23 -13.68
C ALA A 199 7.84 -7.43 -12.90
N PHE A 200 8.15 -6.19 -12.48
CA PHE A 200 7.22 -5.29 -11.79
C PHE A 200 6.74 -4.12 -12.68
N ALA A 201 7.21 -4.05 -13.93
CA ALA A 201 6.84 -2.99 -14.86
C ALA A 201 5.41 -3.18 -15.40
N ASP A 202 4.89 -4.41 -15.38
CA ASP A 202 3.50 -4.69 -15.75
C ASP A 202 2.54 -4.32 -14.63
N GLN A 203 1.98 -3.11 -14.76
CA GLN A 203 1.01 -2.52 -13.85
C GLN A 203 -0.23 -3.41 -13.70
N ALA A 204 -0.76 -3.98 -14.78
CA ALA A 204 -1.96 -4.81 -14.72
C ALA A 204 -1.69 -6.11 -13.96
N THR A 205 -0.55 -6.75 -14.26
CA THR A 205 -0.10 -7.94 -13.52
C THR A 205 0.15 -7.63 -12.04
N MET A 206 0.75 -6.48 -11.72
CA MET A 206 1.01 -6.08 -10.34
C MET A 206 -0.29 -5.82 -9.57
N LEU A 207 -1.19 -5.02 -10.12
CA LEU A 207 -2.48 -4.72 -9.48
C LEU A 207 -3.35 -5.96 -9.28
N SER A 208 -3.28 -6.93 -10.20
CA SER A 208 -3.97 -8.22 -10.07
C SER A 208 -3.44 -9.07 -8.90
N ARG A 209 -2.40 -8.62 -8.18
CA ARG A 209 -1.90 -9.27 -6.94
C ARG A 209 -2.69 -8.90 -5.69
N ALA A 210 -3.36 -7.76 -5.67
CA ALA A 210 -4.27 -7.41 -4.59
C ALA A 210 -5.58 -8.22 -4.69
N ASP A 211 -6.32 -8.29 -3.58
CA ASP A 211 -7.65 -8.89 -3.55
C ASP A 211 -8.73 -7.91 -4.01
N GLU A 212 -8.50 -6.60 -3.82
CA GLU A 212 -9.39 -5.51 -4.25
C GLU A 212 -8.60 -4.22 -4.52
N LEU A 213 -9.09 -3.39 -5.45
CA LEU A 213 -8.51 -2.10 -5.79
C LEU A 213 -9.45 -0.94 -5.42
N TRP A 214 -8.92 0.06 -4.71
CA TRP A 214 -9.63 1.28 -4.35
C TRP A 214 -9.04 2.48 -5.09
N LEU A 215 -9.90 3.22 -5.80
CA LEU A 215 -9.53 4.44 -6.49
C LEU A 215 -10.39 5.61 -6.04
N PRO A 216 -9.82 6.83 -5.91
CA PRO A 216 -10.55 7.99 -5.41
C PRO A 216 -11.59 8.53 -6.40
N SER A 217 -11.46 8.22 -7.68
CA SER A 217 -12.32 8.76 -8.75
C SER A 217 -12.99 7.65 -9.55
N ARG A 218 -14.21 7.92 -10.05
CA ARG A 218 -14.92 7.02 -10.96
C ARG A 218 -14.18 6.84 -12.27
N HIS A 219 -13.56 7.92 -12.77
CA HIS A 219 -12.77 7.91 -13.99
C HIS A 219 -11.58 6.93 -13.87
N GLY A 220 -10.77 7.07 -12.80
CA GLY A 220 -9.64 6.16 -12.57
C GLY A 220 -10.10 4.72 -12.38
N ALA A 221 -11.17 4.49 -11.60
CA ALA A 221 -11.74 3.16 -11.42
C ALA A 221 -12.15 2.51 -12.76
N ALA A 222 -12.84 3.26 -13.63
CA ALA A 222 -13.24 2.79 -14.95
C ALA A 222 -12.03 2.54 -15.88
N ALA A 223 -10.99 3.36 -15.80
CA ALA A 223 -9.74 3.19 -16.55
C ALA A 223 -9.02 1.88 -16.18
N VAL A 224 -8.93 1.59 -14.88
CA VAL A 224 -8.23 0.41 -14.35
C VAL A 224 -9.04 -0.87 -14.54
N ALA A 225 -10.35 -0.83 -14.31
CA ALA A 225 -11.23 -2.01 -14.36
C ALA A 225 -11.23 -2.73 -15.71
N ARG A 226 -10.87 -2.05 -16.81
CA ARG A 226 -10.75 -2.66 -18.14
C ARG A 226 -9.51 -3.55 -18.31
N SER A 227 -8.53 -3.42 -17.42
CA SER A 227 -7.21 -4.05 -17.57
C SER A 227 -6.91 -5.07 -16.47
N VAL A 228 -7.79 -5.23 -15.49
CA VAL A 228 -7.59 -6.13 -14.34
C VAL A 228 -8.83 -6.98 -14.11
N SER A 229 -8.64 -8.18 -13.55
CA SER A 229 -9.74 -9.10 -13.22
C SER A 229 -10.23 -8.97 -11.78
N VAL A 230 -9.50 -8.24 -10.94
CA VAL A 230 -9.84 -8.05 -9.52
C VAL A 230 -10.92 -6.96 -9.36
N PRO A 231 -11.76 -7.02 -8.31
CA PRO A 231 -12.77 -6.00 -8.05
C PRO A 231 -12.15 -4.60 -7.92
N VAL A 232 -12.74 -3.63 -8.62
CA VAL A 232 -12.32 -2.23 -8.59
C VAL A 232 -13.46 -1.38 -8.02
N ARG A 233 -13.18 -0.63 -6.95
CA ARG A 233 -14.16 0.24 -6.30
C ARG A 233 -13.72 1.70 -6.34
N THR A 234 -14.70 2.58 -6.51
CA THR A 234 -14.51 4.00 -6.26
C THR A 234 -14.71 4.29 -4.77
N VAL A 235 -13.63 4.62 -4.08
CA VAL A 235 -13.63 5.01 -2.66
C VAL A 235 -12.97 6.37 -2.53
N PRO A 236 -13.75 7.46 -2.31
CA PRO A 236 -13.18 8.78 -2.21
C PRO A 236 -12.22 8.87 -1.02
N ALA A 237 -11.13 9.63 -1.17
CA ALA A 237 -10.23 9.89 -0.06
C ALA A 237 -11.02 10.55 1.08
N PRO A 238 -10.89 10.08 2.34
CA PRO A 238 -11.55 10.72 3.46
C PRO A 238 -11.09 12.18 3.54
N SER A 239 -12.04 13.10 3.43
CA SER A 239 -11.73 14.49 3.71
C SER A 239 -11.33 14.59 5.19
N PRO A 240 -10.27 15.34 5.54
CA PRO A 240 -10.08 15.73 6.92
C PRO A 240 -11.31 16.54 7.30
N THR A 241 -12.27 15.92 7.97
CA THR A 241 -13.39 16.66 8.56
C THR A 241 -12.73 17.63 9.50
N ARG A 242 -12.74 18.92 9.11
CA ARG A 242 -12.44 20.01 10.02
C ARG A 242 -13.23 19.69 11.28
N PRO A 243 -12.60 19.56 12.46
CA PRO A 243 -13.36 19.34 13.67
C PRO A 243 -14.44 20.41 13.66
N THR A 244 -15.70 20.00 13.53
CA THR A 244 -16.83 20.93 13.64
C THR A 244 -16.49 21.74 14.87
N PRO A 245 -16.31 23.07 14.75
CA PRO A 245 -15.85 23.87 15.87
C PRO A 245 -16.79 23.49 17.00
N ARG A 246 -16.29 22.73 17.99
CA ARG A 246 -17.08 22.30 19.15
C ARG A 246 -17.75 23.58 19.56
N HIS A 247 -19.09 23.65 19.49
CA HIS A 247 -19.85 24.86 19.76
C HIS A 247 -19.16 25.49 20.95
N ALA A 248 -18.36 26.53 20.68
CA ALA A 248 -17.57 27.10 21.74
C ALA A 248 -18.67 27.57 22.68
N PRO A 249 -18.70 27.09 23.95
CA PRO A 249 -19.74 27.55 24.87
C PRO A 249 -19.76 29.06 24.73
N PRO A 250 -20.94 29.65 24.45
CA PRO A 250 -21.05 31.03 24.01
C PRO A 250 -20.11 31.84 24.88
N ARG A 251 -19.03 32.38 24.26
CA ARG A 251 -18.01 33.12 25.01
C ARG A 251 -18.81 34.07 25.89
N PRO A 252 -18.71 33.99 27.23
CA PRO A 252 -19.51 34.82 28.10
C PRO A 252 -19.30 36.23 27.61
N MET A 253 -20.38 36.81 27.08
CA MET A 253 -20.36 38.06 26.36
C MET A 253 -19.70 39.03 27.33
N ARG A 254 -18.48 39.45 27.02
CA ARG A 254 -17.66 40.30 27.89
C ARG A 254 -18.21 41.72 27.86
N ARG A 255 -19.51 41.88 28.11
CA ARG A 255 -20.14 43.15 28.44
C ARG A 255 -19.55 43.59 29.77
N GLY A 256 -18.77 44.68 29.74
CA GLY A 256 -18.70 45.57 30.91
C GLY A 256 -17.48 45.55 31.82
N TRP A 257 -16.34 44.93 31.47
CA TRP A 257 -15.13 45.04 32.33
C TRP A 257 -14.14 46.15 31.94
N THR A 258 -14.47 47.02 30.99
CA THR A 258 -13.66 48.19 30.62
C THR A 258 -13.91 49.45 31.47
N ARG A 259 -14.70 49.38 32.56
CA ARG A 259 -15.03 50.56 33.40
C ARG A 259 -14.53 50.54 34.85
N TRP A 260 -13.55 49.69 35.21
CA TRP A 260 -13.02 49.66 36.60
C TRP A 260 -11.49 49.79 36.76
N ARG A 261 -10.74 50.12 35.69
CA ARG A 261 -9.28 50.35 35.77
C ARG A 261 -8.84 51.78 35.40
N ARG A 262 -9.64 52.79 35.76
CA ARG A 262 -9.23 54.22 35.66
C ARG A 262 -9.31 55.00 36.98
N GLY A 263 -9.43 54.33 38.13
CA GLY A 263 -9.56 55.00 39.44
C GLY A 263 -8.55 54.63 40.53
N TRP A 264 -7.64 53.67 40.32
CA TRP A 264 -6.75 53.15 41.38
C TRP A 264 -5.26 53.34 41.06
N ARG A 265 -4.88 54.57 40.66
CA ARG A 265 -3.48 54.95 40.50
C ARG A 265 -3.22 56.37 40.98
N ARG A 266 -3.56 56.63 42.23
CA ARG A 266 -2.93 57.66 43.07
C ARG A 266 -2.76 57.02 44.44
N SER A 267 -1.59 57.20 45.05
CA SER A 267 -1.21 56.77 46.42
C SER A 267 -0.60 55.37 46.61
N THR A 268 0.42 54.98 45.85
CA THR A 268 1.57 54.28 46.43
C THR A 268 2.83 54.60 45.61
N GLY A 269 3.72 55.40 46.20
CA GLY A 269 5.03 55.71 45.63
C GLY A 269 5.92 54.48 45.68
N ILE A 270 5.87 53.67 44.62
CA ILE A 270 6.81 52.56 44.41
C ILE A 270 7.63 52.89 43.15
N PRO A 271 8.95 53.11 43.28
CA PRO A 271 9.80 53.45 42.15
C PRO A 271 9.93 52.30 41.16
N SER A 272 9.87 52.64 39.87
CA SER A 272 10.11 51.76 38.74
C SER A 272 11.53 51.17 38.78
N PRO A 273 11.72 49.85 38.65
CA PRO A 273 13.04 49.28 38.46
C PRO A 273 13.52 49.49 37.02
N CYS A 274 14.70 50.09 36.95
CA CYS A 274 15.45 50.46 35.76
C CYS A 274 15.70 49.31 34.78
N CYS A 275 15.71 49.69 33.50
CA CYS A 275 16.24 48.96 32.38
C CYS A 275 17.61 48.35 32.68
N ARG A 276 17.73 47.02 32.57
CA ARG A 276 19.02 46.32 32.49
C ARG A 276 19.15 45.67 31.12
N THR A 277 19.79 46.42 30.22
CA THR A 277 20.34 45.94 28.95
C THR A 277 21.48 44.95 29.23
N THR A 278 21.22 43.66 29.03
CA THR A 278 22.29 42.66 28.93
C THR A 278 22.71 42.51 27.47
N ARG A 279 23.92 43.00 27.19
CA ARG A 279 24.68 42.74 25.95
C ARG A 279 24.86 41.22 25.77
N ARG A 280 24.51 40.70 24.60
CA ARG A 280 24.93 39.37 24.14
C ARG A 280 26.36 39.43 23.63
N PRO A 281 27.28 38.55 24.06
CA PRO A 281 28.59 38.41 23.44
C PRO A 281 28.49 37.66 22.10
N SER A 282 29.29 38.11 21.12
CA SER A 282 29.48 37.48 19.82
C SER A 282 30.27 36.18 19.96
N ILE A 283 29.71 35.08 19.45
CA ILE A 283 30.45 33.83 19.27
C ILE A 283 31.17 33.92 17.92
N ALA A 284 32.49 33.98 17.97
CA ALA A 284 33.38 33.81 16.83
C ALA A 284 33.45 32.32 16.47
N SER A 285 33.24 31.98 15.20
CA SER A 285 33.48 30.64 14.67
C SER A 285 34.96 30.48 14.30
N PRO A 286 35.62 29.36 14.67
CA PRO A 286 36.98 29.07 14.25
C PRO A 286 37.04 28.55 12.81
N GLY A 287 38.19 28.81 12.19
CA GLY A 287 38.48 28.60 10.77
C GLY A 287 38.42 27.15 10.30
N SER A 288 37.98 27.01 9.05
CA SER A 288 38.17 25.82 8.21
C SER A 288 39.37 26.09 7.32
N SER A 289 40.50 25.53 7.72
CA SER A 289 41.66 25.28 6.87
C SER A 289 41.54 23.83 6.38
N ASP A 290 41.28 23.63 5.09
CA ASP A 290 41.66 22.40 4.42
C ASP A 290 42.25 22.72 3.06
N ASP A 291 43.57 22.67 3.06
CA ASP A 291 44.48 22.76 1.93
C ASP A 291 44.80 21.32 1.50
N ARG A 292 44.70 21.04 0.20
CA ARG A 292 45.33 19.94 -0.57
C ARG A 292 44.97 18.48 -0.21
N CYS A 293 44.45 17.78 -1.21
CA CYS A 293 45.30 16.86 -1.99
C CYS A 293 44.67 16.48 -3.34
N ARG A 294 45.27 17.00 -4.40
CA ARG A 294 45.32 16.36 -5.71
C ARG A 294 45.98 14.99 -5.56
N ARG A 295 45.42 13.93 -6.15
CA ARG A 295 46.19 12.90 -6.85
C ARG A 295 45.35 12.35 -7.99
N SER A 296 45.79 12.72 -9.19
CA SER A 296 45.47 12.07 -10.45
C SER A 296 46.28 10.78 -10.60
N SER A 297 45.83 9.97 -11.58
CA SER A 297 46.61 9.03 -12.41
C SER A 297 46.40 7.52 -12.10
N PRO A 298 46.74 6.60 -13.03
CA PRO A 298 45.81 6.07 -14.05
C PRO A 298 45.91 4.53 -14.22
N GLY A 299 45.11 3.98 -15.14
CA GLY A 299 45.41 2.86 -16.06
C GLY A 299 46.15 1.57 -15.62
N GLY A 300 45.57 0.42 -15.97
CA GLY A 300 46.22 -0.90 -16.09
C GLY A 300 45.17 -2.02 -16.04
N VAL A 301 44.64 -2.54 -17.16
CA VAL A 301 45.19 -3.56 -18.08
C VAL A 301 45.46 -4.93 -17.42
N ALA A 302 44.64 -5.90 -17.83
CA ALA A 302 44.88 -7.33 -18.08
C ALA A 302 45.64 -8.22 -17.06
N GLY A 303 45.11 -9.43 -16.88
CA GLY A 303 45.90 -10.58 -16.47
C GLY A 303 45.10 -11.60 -15.68
N GLY A 304 44.86 -12.78 -16.27
CA GLY A 304 44.11 -13.85 -15.63
C GLY A 304 44.90 -14.60 -14.54
N ARG A 305 44.20 -15.51 -13.87
CA ARG A 305 44.47 -16.96 -13.90
C ARG A 305 43.55 -17.68 -12.91
N ARG A 306 43.08 -18.83 -13.37
CA ARG A 306 42.49 -19.90 -12.56
C ARG A 306 43.58 -20.51 -11.66
N CYS A 307 43.21 -20.90 -10.45
CA CYS A 307 43.69 -22.04 -9.66
C CYS A 307 42.60 -22.28 -8.60
N SER A 308 41.69 -23.26 -8.72
CA SER A 308 41.83 -24.66 -8.29
C SER A 308 42.50 -24.86 -6.92
N SER A 309 41.67 -25.30 -5.96
CA SER A 309 41.82 -26.49 -5.10
C SER A 309 41.83 -26.27 -3.57
N ARG A 310 41.00 -27.10 -2.92
CA ARG A 310 40.99 -27.57 -1.51
C ARG A 310 40.57 -26.52 -0.46
N CYS A 311 39.65 -26.76 0.47
CA CYS A 311 39.15 -28.01 1.07
C CYS A 311 37.64 -28.19 0.92
#